data_AF-A0A1D2TYA4-F1
#
_entry.id   AF-A0A1D2TYA4-F1
#
_cell.length_a   1.000
_cell.length_b   1.000
_cell.length_c   1.000
_cell.angle_alpha   90.00
_cell.angle_beta   90.00
_cell.angle_gamma   90.00
#
_symmetry.space_group_name_H-M   'P 1'
#
loop_
_entity.id
_entity.type
_entity.pdbx_description
1 polymer ?
#
loop_
_entity_poly.entity_id
_entity_poly.type
_entity_poly.pdbx_seq_one_letter_code
_entity_poly.pdbx_strand_id
1 'polypeptide(L)'
;MHGPYQIGLGFPEQCRQKGAVTLSLPSLRPIHLLFALVLAAFAAVLIAQIEGERGIAPIASNGDFEVRDIKVDVYGPDADTARATGWRLAQRLAWQALWKRTNGGAGHMLADGVLDGLVSGIEVQQEQIGPKRYIATLAVMFDRARAGQALGVSGQVMRSPPLLVIPVMWDGGAATTFEQATEWQKAWAMFRTAESSIDYVRTSGDGPDPLLLNAGQPGRRGRNWWRLLLDLYGAADVIMPIARLEHSWPGGPVTGHFAARYGPDNQLVGSFTLRVNSAAEIPKMMADGVAKVDQLYSQALRAGVLRPDPSLVIEEPLNAVAIDNAGDLDSILSALPSEDGGMAASGGGSYAIQVDTPTATSVGDVQAVLRGLPGVRSAATSSLALGGTSVMQVGFDGPVEQLRAALEARGFSVAVSGSTLRITRRAAAAPASQSPGGGGGQ
;
A
#
# COMPACT_ATOMS: atom_id res chain seq x y z
N MET A 1 -75.53 65.20 32.58
CA MET A 1 -76.47 64.13 32.18
C MET A 1 -75.70 63.12 31.33
N HIS A 2 -75.71 61.87 31.76
CA HIS A 2 -75.20 60.67 31.07
C HIS A 2 -75.72 60.61 29.62
N GLY A 3 -74.89 60.30 28.61
CA GLY A 3 -74.36 58.96 28.27
C GLY A 3 -75.05 58.49 26.96
N PRO A 4 -74.67 57.38 26.28
CA PRO A 4 -73.47 56.53 26.36
C PRO A 4 -72.73 56.42 24.99
N TYR A 5 -71.39 56.32 24.94
CA TYR A 5 -70.61 55.08 24.91
C TYR A 5 -71.12 53.95 23.98
N GLN A 6 -70.51 53.79 22.81
CA GLN A 6 -69.66 52.63 22.52
C GLN A 6 -68.60 53.00 21.48
N ILE A 7 -67.35 52.82 21.89
CA ILE A 7 -66.11 53.16 21.19
C ILE A 7 -65.82 52.07 20.17
N GLY A 8 -65.71 52.47 18.90
CA GLY A 8 -65.13 51.67 17.84
C GLY A 8 -63.60 51.63 17.98
N LEU A 9 -63.04 50.45 17.80
CA LEU A 9 -61.64 50.22 17.43
C LEU A 9 -61.74 49.33 16.19
N GLY A 10 -61.53 49.80 14.96
CA GLY A 10 -60.41 50.61 14.49
C GLY A 10 -59.39 49.66 13.88
N PHE A 11 -59.59 49.33 12.59
CA PHE A 11 -58.68 48.52 11.77
C PHE A 11 -57.30 49.23 11.55
N PRO A 12 -56.32 48.61 10.85
CA PRO A 12 -55.14 47.94 11.38
C PRO A 12 -53.84 48.71 11.05
N GLU A 13 -52.69 48.07 11.31
CA GLU A 13 -51.33 48.45 10.87
C GLU A 13 -50.74 49.79 11.35
N GLN A 14 -49.86 49.69 12.35
CA GLN A 14 -48.70 50.58 12.44
C GLN A 14 -47.42 49.77 12.64
N CYS A 15 -46.50 49.95 11.68
CA CYS A 15 -45.17 49.38 11.57
C CYS A 15 -44.40 49.41 12.89
N ARG A 16 -44.10 48.24 13.44
CA ARG A 16 -43.10 48.08 14.51
C ARG A 16 -41.73 47.85 13.88
N GLN A 17 -41.07 48.94 13.52
CA GLN A 17 -39.63 48.95 13.27
C GLN A 17 -38.92 48.85 14.64
N LYS A 18 -38.43 47.66 15.02
CA LYS A 18 -37.48 47.49 16.12
C LYS A 18 -36.15 47.00 15.53
N GLY A 19 -35.09 47.71 15.89
CA GLY A 19 -33.86 47.84 15.13
C GLY A 19 -33.11 46.55 14.87
N ALA A 20 -32.38 46.56 13.76
CA ALA A 20 -31.32 45.60 13.51
C ALA A 20 -30.32 45.69 14.67
N VAL A 21 -30.18 44.61 15.44
CA VAL A 21 -29.02 44.41 16.30
C VAL A 21 -27.86 44.11 15.35
N THR A 22 -27.13 45.16 14.96
CA THR A 22 -25.82 45.00 14.35
C THR A 22 -24.91 44.42 15.42
N LEU A 23 -24.64 43.11 15.32
CA LEU A 23 -23.51 42.49 16.00
C LEU A 23 -22.25 43.14 15.43
N SER A 24 -21.82 44.21 16.10
CA SER A 24 -20.48 44.76 15.99
C SER A 24 -19.51 43.64 16.39
N LEU A 25 -18.94 42.97 15.39
CA LEU A 25 -17.77 42.13 15.60
C LEU A 25 -16.70 43.03 16.24
N PRO A 26 -16.19 42.72 17.44
CA PRO A 26 -15.14 43.52 18.05
C PRO A 26 -14.00 43.61 17.05
N SER A 27 -13.53 44.83 16.79
CA SER A 27 -12.40 45.06 15.90
C SER A 27 -11.22 44.25 16.42
N LEU A 28 -10.95 43.12 15.75
CA LEU A 28 -9.78 42.29 16.00
C LEU A 28 -8.57 43.16 15.71
N ARG A 29 -7.99 43.72 16.77
CA ARG A 29 -6.75 44.49 16.68
C ARG A 29 -5.72 43.60 15.97
N PRO A 30 -4.86 44.15 15.10
CA PRO A 30 -3.91 43.38 14.31
C PRO A 30 -3.01 42.46 15.16
N ILE A 31 -2.82 42.81 16.43
CA ILE A 31 -2.11 42.00 17.44
C ILE A 31 -2.77 40.64 17.70
N HIS A 32 -4.11 40.55 17.70
CA HIS A 32 -4.82 39.29 17.93
C HIS A 32 -4.74 38.36 16.71
N LEU A 33 -4.74 38.93 15.49
CA LEU A 33 -4.48 38.16 14.26
C LEU A 33 -3.04 37.64 14.22
N LEU A 34 -2.07 38.46 14.65
CA LEU A 34 -0.67 38.06 14.74
C LEU A 34 -0.46 36.95 15.77
N PHE A 35 -1.11 37.05 16.93
CA PHE A 35 -1.05 36.02 17.96
C PHE A 35 -1.72 34.72 17.51
N ALA A 36 -2.88 34.78 16.86
CA ALA A 36 -3.54 33.61 16.28
C ALA A 36 -2.70 32.96 15.17
N LEU A 37 -2.02 33.75 14.35
CA LEU A 37 -1.14 33.25 13.29
C LEU A 37 0.14 32.61 13.87
N VAL A 38 0.71 33.19 14.93
CA VAL A 38 1.83 32.57 15.66
C VAL A 38 1.38 31.28 16.35
N LEU A 39 0.19 31.24 16.95
CA LEU A 39 -0.33 30.04 17.62
C LEU A 39 -0.69 28.94 16.62
N ALA A 40 -1.23 29.31 15.45
CA ALA A 40 -1.47 28.38 14.34
C ALA A 40 -0.16 27.88 13.73
N ALA A 41 0.86 28.73 13.59
CA ALA A 41 2.20 28.32 13.16
C ALA A 41 2.84 27.39 14.19
N PHE A 42 2.66 27.65 15.49
CA PHE A 42 3.15 26.77 16.56
C PHE A 42 2.40 25.43 16.59
N ALA A 43 1.08 25.42 16.36
CA ALA A 43 0.29 24.19 16.24
C ALA A 43 0.68 23.38 14.99
N ALA A 44 0.95 24.04 13.86
CA ALA A 44 1.45 23.39 12.65
C ALA A 44 2.86 22.80 12.84
N VAL A 45 3.75 23.47 13.58
CA VAL A 45 5.08 22.95 13.94
C VAL A 45 4.97 21.76 14.89
N LEU A 46 4.01 21.75 15.83
CA LEU A 46 3.78 20.62 16.74
C LEU A 46 3.19 19.39 16.02
N ILE A 47 2.37 19.56 14.98
CA ILE A 47 1.89 18.46 14.13
C ILE A 47 3.05 17.90 13.29
N ALA A 48 3.90 18.77 12.73
CA ALA A 48 5.07 18.35 11.95
C ALA A 48 6.13 17.60 12.80
N GLN A 49 6.20 17.83 14.12
CA GLN A 49 7.10 17.08 15.00
C GLN A 49 6.58 15.70 15.43
N ILE A 50 5.28 15.41 15.27
CA ILE A 50 4.71 14.07 15.52
C ILE A 50 4.86 13.18 14.28
N GLU A 51 4.98 13.80 13.09
CA GLU A 51 5.37 13.21 11.81
C GLU A 51 6.86 13.48 11.50
N GLY A 52 7.74 13.37 12.51
CA GLY A 52 9.18 13.42 12.26
C GLY A 52 9.54 12.37 11.20
N GLU A 53 10.50 12.69 10.31
CA GLU A 53 11.08 11.83 9.26
C GLU A 53 11.06 10.35 9.67
N ARG A 54 9.95 9.67 9.37
CA ARG A 54 9.83 8.23 9.51
C ARG A 54 10.06 7.69 8.12
N GLY A 55 10.55 6.46 8.08
CA GLY A 55 10.87 5.82 6.83
C GLY A 55 12.17 6.28 6.15
N ILE A 56 12.71 5.37 5.34
CA ILE A 56 13.87 5.61 4.48
C ILE A 56 13.47 5.10 3.11
N ALA A 57 13.20 6.03 2.19
CA ALA A 57 12.81 5.69 0.83
C ALA A 57 13.88 4.79 0.18
N PRO A 58 13.52 3.60 -0.32
CA PRO A 58 14.46 2.74 -1.00
C PRO A 58 15.02 3.41 -2.25
N ILE A 59 16.31 3.21 -2.52
CA ILE A 59 16.88 3.66 -3.78
C ILE A 59 16.24 2.88 -4.93
N ALA A 60 15.81 3.63 -5.96
CA ALA A 60 15.36 3.04 -7.21
C ALA A 60 16.52 2.22 -7.80
N SER A 61 16.32 0.90 -7.85
CA SER A 61 17.28 0.01 -8.51
C SER A 61 16.87 -0.09 -9.97
N ASN A 62 17.42 0.79 -10.82
CA ASN A 62 17.33 0.59 -12.26
C ASN A 62 18.01 -0.74 -12.55
N GLY A 63 17.29 -1.69 -13.15
CA GLY A 63 17.72 -3.09 -13.30
C GLY A 63 18.93 -3.32 -14.20
N ASP A 64 19.65 -2.27 -14.58
CA ASP A 64 20.82 -2.26 -15.45
C ASP A 64 22.07 -2.77 -14.71
N PHE A 65 23.01 -3.34 -15.45
CA PHE A 65 24.32 -3.66 -14.90
C PHE A 65 25.15 -2.40 -14.79
N GLU A 66 25.65 -2.11 -13.60
CA GLU A 66 26.49 -0.93 -13.37
C GLU A 66 27.93 -1.34 -13.09
N VAL A 67 28.88 -0.62 -13.68
CA VAL A 67 30.29 -0.71 -13.35
C VAL A 67 30.81 0.68 -13.03
N ARG A 68 31.22 0.88 -11.77
CA ARG A 68 31.68 2.17 -11.23
C ARG A 68 33.20 2.30 -11.27
N ASP A 69 33.65 3.52 -11.03
CA ASP A 69 35.04 3.87 -10.75
C ASP A 69 36.01 3.56 -11.91
N ILE A 70 35.51 3.67 -13.15
CA ILE A 70 36.31 3.48 -14.36
C ILE A 70 37.11 4.74 -14.63
N LYS A 71 38.43 4.65 -14.42
CA LYS A 71 39.38 5.73 -14.66
C LYS A 71 39.83 5.74 -16.10
N VAL A 72 39.68 6.88 -16.76
CA VAL A 72 40.18 7.12 -18.12
C VAL A 72 41.10 8.32 -18.14
N ASP A 73 42.19 8.19 -18.90
CA ASP A 73 43.16 9.24 -19.17
C ASP A 73 43.61 9.08 -20.62
N VAL A 74 43.14 9.97 -21.49
CA VAL A 74 43.38 9.89 -22.93
C VAL A 74 43.76 11.24 -23.50
N TYR A 75 44.49 11.18 -24.62
CA TYR A 75 44.88 12.35 -25.39
C TYR A 75 44.15 12.38 -26.74
N GLY A 76 43.86 13.58 -27.23
CA GLY A 76 43.22 13.82 -28.52
C GLY A 76 43.75 15.07 -29.21
N PRO A 77 43.48 15.24 -30.52
CA PRO A 77 43.84 16.44 -31.26
C PRO A 77 43.17 17.70 -30.71
N ASP A 78 41.97 17.54 -30.15
CA ASP A 78 41.14 18.56 -29.50
C ASP A 78 40.38 17.94 -28.29
N ALA A 79 39.70 18.78 -27.52
CA ALA A 79 39.00 18.39 -26.30
C ALA A 79 37.83 17.42 -26.55
N ASP A 80 37.05 17.63 -27.62
CA ASP A 80 35.88 16.82 -27.93
C ASP A 80 36.29 15.42 -28.40
N THR A 81 37.31 15.35 -29.25
CA THR A 81 37.88 14.07 -29.70
C THR A 81 38.51 13.31 -28.54
N ALA A 82 39.21 13.99 -27.62
CA ALA A 82 39.75 13.37 -26.41
C ALA A 82 38.61 12.81 -25.53
N ARG A 83 37.54 13.58 -25.32
CA ARG A 83 36.35 13.14 -24.55
C ARG A 83 35.68 11.92 -25.17
N ALA A 84 35.40 11.94 -26.47
CA ALA A 84 34.76 10.82 -27.17
C ALA A 84 35.62 9.55 -27.11
N THR A 85 36.94 9.69 -27.23
CA THR A 85 37.89 8.58 -27.09
C THR A 85 37.90 8.03 -25.66
N GLY A 86 37.80 8.92 -24.66
CA GLY A 86 37.72 8.57 -23.25
C GLY A 86 36.47 7.77 -22.94
N TRP A 87 35.32 8.17 -23.49
CA TRP A 87 34.06 7.45 -23.30
C TRP A 87 34.10 6.05 -23.93
N ARG A 88 34.63 5.92 -25.15
CA ARG A 88 34.81 4.58 -25.77
C ARG A 88 35.76 3.70 -24.94
N LEU A 89 36.87 4.27 -24.47
CA LEU A 89 37.78 3.53 -23.59
C LEU A 89 37.10 3.10 -22.28
N ALA A 90 36.28 3.97 -21.69
CA ALA A 90 35.53 3.66 -20.48
C ALA A 90 34.55 2.51 -20.71
N GLN A 91 33.78 2.53 -21.80
CA GLN A 91 32.87 1.44 -22.18
C GLN A 91 33.63 0.12 -22.30
N ARG A 92 34.81 0.13 -22.92
CA ARG A 92 35.65 -1.05 -23.09
C ARG A 92 36.14 -1.62 -21.74
N LEU A 93 36.66 -0.75 -20.88
CA LEU A 93 37.15 -1.14 -19.55
C LEU A 93 36.01 -1.63 -18.66
N ALA A 94 34.86 -0.96 -18.71
CA ALA A 94 33.65 -1.36 -17.98
C ALA A 94 33.16 -2.73 -18.42
N TRP A 95 33.11 -3.00 -19.73
CA TRP A 95 32.73 -4.32 -20.25
C TRP A 95 33.67 -5.43 -19.76
N GLN A 96 34.98 -5.16 -19.79
CA GLN A 96 35.98 -6.11 -19.31
C GLN A 96 35.80 -6.42 -17.81
N ALA A 97 35.57 -5.39 -17.00
CA ALA A 97 35.29 -5.54 -15.57
C ALA A 97 33.99 -6.31 -15.32
N LEU A 98 32.93 -6.01 -16.07
CA LEU A 98 31.66 -6.74 -16.01
C LEU A 98 31.84 -8.21 -16.37
N TRP A 99 32.53 -8.52 -17.47
CA TRP A 99 32.80 -9.89 -17.88
C TRP A 99 33.59 -10.66 -16.82
N LYS A 100 34.65 -10.04 -16.29
CA LYS A 100 35.49 -10.65 -15.26
C LYS A 100 34.69 -10.98 -14.01
N ARG A 101 33.77 -10.10 -13.61
CA ARG A 101 32.85 -10.30 -12.47
C ARG A 101 31.88 -11.45 -12.70
N THR A 102 31.37 -11.60 -13.92
CA THR A 102 30.32 -12.58 -14.25
C THR A 102 30.86 -13.96 -14.59
N ASN A 103 31.84 -14.06 -15.48
CA ASN A 103 32.31 -15.31 -16.08
C ASN A 103 33.65 -15.80 -15.54
N GLY A 104 34.35 -15.00 -14.73
CA GLY A 104 35.65 -15.35 -14.16
C GLY A 104 36.74 -15.50 -15.22
N GLY A 105 37.36 -14.39 -15.63
CA GLY A 105 38.47 -14.39 -16.59
C GLY A 105 38.50 -13.17 -17.50
N ALA A 106 39.45 -13.13 -18.44
CA ALA A 106 39.46 -12.15 -19.52
C ALA A 106 38.46 -12.58 -20.60
N GLY A 107 37.44 -11.76 -20.83
CA GLY A 107 36.39 -12.03 -21.81
C GLY A 107 36.73 -11.68 -23.24
N HIS A 108 35.84 -12.09 -24.15
CA HIS A 108 35.86 -11.58 -25.51
C HIS A 108 35.54 -10.09 -25.51
N MET A 109 36.38 -9.31 -26.21
CA MET A 109 36.20 -7.88 -26.38
C MET A 109 35.21 -7.62 -27.51
N LEU A 110 34.12 -6.92 -27.22
CA LEU A 110 33.16 -6.51 -28.23
C LEU A 110 33.68 -5.29 -29.01
N ALA A 111 33.25 -5.17 -30.28
CA ALA A 111 33.49 -3.99 -31.08
C ALA A 111 32.73 -2.77 -30.51
N ASP A 112 33.29 -1.57 -30.66
CA ASP A 112 32.72 -0.34 -30.09
C ASP A 112 31.26 -0.10 -30.48
N GLY A 113 30.89 -0.37 -31.74
CA GLY A 113 29.50 -0.21 -32.19
C GLY A 113 28.52 -1.17 -31.50
N VAL A 114 28.99 -2.36 -31.10
CA VAL A 114 28.18 -3.28 -30.30
C VAL A 114 28.10 -2.81 -28.86
N LEU A 115 29.22 -2.36 -28.28
CA LEU A 115 29.23 -1.80 -26.91
C LEU A 115 28.29 -0.61 -26.77
N ASP A 116 28.26 0.29 -27.73
CA ASP A 116 27.35 1.45 -27.73
C ASP A 116 25.88 1.02 -27.72
N GLY A 117 25.55 -0.05 -28.45
CA GLY A 117 24.22 -0.67 -28.43
C GLY A 117 23.90 -1.45 -27.15
N LEU A 118 24.86 -1.75 -26.29
CA LEU A 118 24.65 -2.40 -24.98
C LEU A 118 24.58 -1.40 -23.83
N VAL A 119 25.20 -0.23 -23.97
CA VAL A 119 25.27 0.80 -22.93
C VAL A 119 23.92 1.52 -22.85
N SER A 120 23.34 1.57 -21.66
CA SER A 120 22.13 2.35 -21.39
C SER A 120 22.45 3.78 -20.97
N GLY A 121 23.61 4.01 -20.36
CA GLY A 121 24.05 5.33 -19.94
C GLY A 121 25.48 5.37 -19.41
N ILE A 122 26.04 6.57 -19.32
CA ILE A 122 27.33 6.85 -18.69
C ILE A 122 27.13 7.98 -17.68
N GLU A 123 27.41 7.70 -16.41
CA GLU A 123 27.39 8.67 -15.32
C GLU A 123 28.81 9.23 -15.12
N VAL A 124 28.91 10.56 -15.07
CA VAL A 124 30.18 11.26 -14.85
C VAL A 124 30.36 11.52 -13.35
N GLN A 125 31.29 10.82 -12.70
CA GLN A 125 31.58 11.04 -11.28
C GLN A 125 32.55 12.21 -11.09
N GLN A 126 33.62 12.23 -11.89
CA GLN A 126 34.60 13.30 -11.91
C GLN A 126 35.13 13.48 -13.32
N GLU A 127 35.22 14.72 -13.80
CA GLU A 127 35.67 15.03 -15.15
C GLU A 127 36.58 16.26 -15.16
N GLN A 128 37.69 16.15 -15.88
CA GLN A 128 38.63 17.23 -16.15
C GLN A 128 38.97 17.22 -17.64
N ILE A 129 38.68 18.34 -18.31
CA ILE A 129 38.86 18.51 -19.74
C ILE A 129 39.94 19.55 -19.98
N GLY A 130 41.08 19.09 -20.49
CA GLY A 130 42.13 19.96 -21.01
C GLY A 130 42.02 20.14 -22.53
N PRO A 131 42.86 21.00 -23.14
CA PRO A 131 42.80 21.29 -24.58
C PRO A 131 43.01 20.05 -25.47
N LYS A 132 43.78 19.07 -24.99
CA LYS A 132 44.15 17.84 -25.71
C LYS A 132 44.17 16.60 -24.82
N ARG A 133 43.67 16.70 -23.58
CA ARG A 133 43.71 15.61 -22.60
C ARG A 133 42.39 15.54 -21.87
N TYR A 134 41.89 14.33 -21.69
CA TYR A 134 40.65 14.06 -20.97
C TYR A 134 40.94 13.08 -19.83
N ILE A 135 40.65 13.50 -18.60
CA ILE A 135 40.78 12.66 -17.40
C ILE A 135 39.41 12.59 -16.74
N ALA A 136 38.88 11.38 -16.56
CA ALA A 136 37.60 11.21 -15.89
C ALA A 136 37.53 9.91 -15.08
N THR A 137 36.67 9.93 -14.06
CA THR A 137 36.17 8.73 -13.40
C THR A 137 34.70 8.59 -13.74
N LEU A 138 34.34 7.49 -14.40
CA LEU A 138 33.03 7.26 -14.99
C LEU A 138 32.40 6.01 -14.40
N ALA A 139 31.06 5.99 -14.33
CA ALA A 139 30.30 4.76 -14.17
C ALA A 139 29.55 4.47 -15.47
N VAL A 140 29.64 3.23 -15.96
CA VAL A 140 28.98 2.80 -17.20
C VAL A 140 27.86 1.84 -16.84
N MET A 141 26.67 2.12 -17.37
CA MET A 141 25.47 1.32 -17.21
C MET A 141 25.23 0.54 -18.49
N PHE A 142 25.00 -0.77 -18.35
CA PHE A 142 24.66 -1.66 -19.45
C PHE A 142 23.22 -2.15 -19.29
N ASP A 143 22.47 -2.11 -20.38
CA ASP A 143 21.16 -2.72 -20.46
C ASP A 143 21.28 -4.21 -20.14
N ARG A 144 20.58 -4.65 -19.10
CA ARG A 144 20.72 -6.01 -18.60
C ARG A 144 20.28 -7.08 -19.58
N ALA A 145 19.21 -6.84 -20.34
CA ALA A 145 18.68 -7.84 -21.26
C ALA A 145 19.66 -8.08 -22.40
N ARG A 146 20.16 -7.00 -23.01
CA ARG A 146 21.11 -7.06 -24.12
C ARG A 146 22.50 -7.51 -23.66
N ALA A 147 23.01 -6.94 -22.57
CA ALA A 147 24.32 -7.31 -22.04
C ALA A 147 24.34 -8.74 -21.48
N GLY A 148 23.24 -9.18 -20.85
CA GLY A 148 23.10 -10.55 -20.34
C GLY A 148 23.19 -11.60 -21.46
N GLN A 149 22.56 -11.34 -22.61
CA GLN A 149 22.71 -12.18 -23.81
C GLN A 149 24.16 -12.23 -24.29
N ALA A 150 24.82 -11.08 -24.38
CA ALA A 150 26.22 -11.00 -24.82
C ALA A 150 27.21 -11.63 -23.84
N LEU A 151 26.92 -11.61 -22.54
CA LEU A 151 27.71 -12.27 -21.49
C LEU A 151 27.54 -13.80 -21.48
N GLY A 152 26.65 -14.36 -22.31
CA GLY A 152 26.31 -15.79 -22.24
C GLY A 152 25.55 -16.16 -20.96
N VAL A 153 25.03 -15.16 -20.22
CA VAL A 153 24.13 -15.35 -19.07
C VAL A 153 22.70 -15.53 -19.57
N SER A 154 22.53 -16.07 -20.79
CA SER A 154 21.25 -16.55 -21.31
C SER A 154 20.84 -17.84 -20.61
N GLY A 155 20.79 -17.83 -19.29
CA GLY A 155 19.84 -18.61 -18.53
C GLY A 155 18.70 -17.67 -18.21
N GLN A 156 17.45 -18.15 -18.26
CA GLN A 156 16.43 -17.54 -17.43
C GLN A 156 17.03 -17.42 -16.03
N VAL A 157 17.41 -16.20 -15.63
CA VAL A 157 17.79 -15.95 -14.25
C VAL A 157 16.51 -16.28 -13.51
N MET A 158 16.47 -17.46 -12.90
CA MET A 158 15.39 -17.85 -11.99
C MET A 158 15.25 -16.68 -11.04
N ARG A 159 14.19 -15.91 -11.23
CA ARG A 159 13.89 -14.72 -10.45
C ARG A 159 12.79 -15.10 -9.49
N SER A 160 12.91 -14.67 -8.25
CA SER A 160 11.81 -14.90 -7.32
C SER A 160 10.58 -14.13 -7.78
N PRO A 161 9.38 -14.59 -7.41
CA PRO A 161 8.22 -13.71 -7.32
C PRO A 161 8.54 -12.48 -6.44
N PRO A 162 7.73 -11.41 -6.49
CA PRO A 162 7.91 -10.24 -5.64
C PRO A 162 7.78 -10.63 -4.16
N LEU A 163 8.84 -10.40 -3.37
CA LEU A 163 8.91 -10.72 -1.95
C LEU A 163 8.90 -9.44 -1.11
N LEU A 164 7.91 -9.31 -0.21
CA LEU A 164 7.82 -8.21 0.74
C LEU A 164 8.93 -8.30 1.78
N VAL A 165 9.70 -7.23 1.94
CA VAL A 165 10.80 -7.17 2.92
C VAL A 165 10.33 -6.58 4.23
N ILE A 166 10.44 -7.36 5.32
CA ILE A 166 10.22 -6.89 6.69
C ILE A 166 11.56 -6.96 7.46
N PRO A 167 12.37 -5.89 7.44
CA PRO A 167 13.67 -5.88 8.08
C PRO A 167 13.52 -5.73 9.60
N VAL A 168 13.81 -6.79 10.36
CA VAL A 168 13.69 -6.77 11.83
C VAL A 168 15.06 -6.52 12.45
N MET A 169 15.20 -5.46 13.22
CA MET A 169 16.39 -5.19 14.02
C MET A 169 16.10 -5.43 15.50
N TRP A 170 16.96 -6.20 16.17
CA TRP A 170 16.99 -6.34 17.61
C TRP A 170 18.18 -5.55 18.15
N ASP A 171 17.90 -4.53 18.95
CA ASP A 171 18.91 -3.75 19.66
C ASP A 171 18.42 -3.43 21.08
N GLY A 172 19.29 -3.54 22.08
CA GLY A 172 18.92 -3.36 23.49
C GLY A 172 17.77 -4.25 23.99
N GLY A 173 17.50 -5.37 23.32
CA GLY A 173 16.38 -6.28 23.64
C GLY A 173 15.03 -5.86 23.04
N ALA A 174 14.95 -4.74 22.35
CA ALA A 174 13.77 -4.31 21.61
C ALA A 174 13.86 -4.73 20.14
N ALA A 175 12.77 -5.25 19.59
CA ALA A 175 12.64 -5.56 18.18
C ALA A 175 11.90 -4.43 17.47
N THR A 176 12.48 -3.89 16.40
CA THR A 176 11.88 -2.83 15.59
C THR A 176 12.09 -3.09 14.10
N THR A 177 11.11 -2.70 13.30
CA THR A 177 11.13 -2.75 11.83
C THR A 177 11.04 -1.34 11.27
N PHE A 178 9.82 -0.78 11.24
CA PHE A 178 9.48 0.53 10.68
C PHE A 178 8.92 1.49 11.73
N GLU A 179 8.78 1.07 12.99
CA GLU A 179 8.32 1.94 14.10
C GLU A 179 9.29 3.09 14.37
N GLN A 180 10.57 2.89 14.05
CA GLN A 180 11.63 3.88 14.09
C GLN A 180 12.62 3.62 12.96
N ALA A 181 13.30 4.66 12.47
CA ALA A 181 14.36 4.51 11.48
C ALA A 181 15.54 3.73 12.08
N THR A 182 15.93 2.62 11.46
CA THR A 182 17.04 1.77 11.93
C THR A 182 18.18 1.72 10.92
N GLU A 183 19.40 1.45 11.37
CA GLU A 183 20.55 1.22 10.48
C GLU A 183 20.33 -0.01 9.58
N TRP A 184 19.53 -0.99 10.04
CA TRP A 184 19.16 -2.15 9.23
C TRP A 184 18.19 -1.79 8.10
N GLN A 185 17.13 -1.02 8.41
CA GLN A 185 16.23 -0.48 7.41
C GLN A 185 16.98 0.39 6.40
N LYS A 186 17.89 1.25 6.88
CA LYS A 186 18.73 2.11 6.03
C LYS A 186 19.57 1.29 5.06
N ALA A 187 20.23 0.24 5.55
CA ALA A 187 21.02 -0.64 4.70
C ALA A 187 20.17 -1.33 3.62
N TRP A 188 18.97 -1.81 3.97
CA TRP A 188 18.02 -2.38 3.00
C TRP A 188 17.50 -1.36 2.00
N ALA A 189 17.23 -0.13 2.43
CA ALA A 189 16.81 0.96 1.55
C ALA A 189 17.92 1.34 0.57
N MET A 190 19.18 1.37 1.01
CA MET A 190 20.35 1.69 0.18
C MET A 190 20.86 0.50 -0.65
N PHE A 191 20.32 -0.71 -0.44
CA PHE A 191 20.76 -1.89 -1.17
C PHE A 191 20.31 -1.83 -2.64
N ARG A 192 21.24 -2.17 -3.54
CA ARG A 192 21.00 -2.22 -4.98
C ARG A 192 20.45 -3.58 -5.36
N THR A 193 19.12 -3.69 -5.38
CA THR A 193 18.39 -4.91 -5.71
C THR A 193 18.51 -5.32 -7.18
N ALA A 194 18.93 -4.38 -8.05
CA ALA A 194 19.14 -4.63 -9.47
C ALA A 194 20.07 -5.82 -9.71
N GLU A 195 21.11 -6.03 -8.91
CA GLU A 195 22.03 -7.15 -9.16
C GLU A 195 21.50 -8.51 -8.64
N SER A 196 20.41 -8.52 -7.86
CA SER A 196 19.87 -9.72 -7.24
C SER A 196 18.96 -10.54 -8.17
N SER A 197 18.93 -11.85 -7.94
CA SER A 197 17.90 -12.76 -8.46
C SER A 197 16.59 -12.67 -7.67
N ILE A 198 16.58 -12.01 -6.52
CA ILE A 198 15.39 -11.82 -5.69
C ILE A 198 14.73 -10.49 -6.06
N ASP A 199 13.42 -10.53 -6.27
CA ASP A 199 12.59 -9.35 -6.45
C ASP A 199 12.09 -8.85 -5.08
N TYR A 200 12.64 -7.73 -4.62
CA TYR A 200 12.39 -7.20 -3.29
C TYR A 200 11.37 -6.06 -3.33
N VAL A 201 10.18 -6.30 -2.78
CA VAL A 201 9.18 -5.27 -2.50
C VAL A 201 9.57 -4.60 -1.19
N ARG A 202 10.11 -3.39 -1.28
CA ARG A 202 10.57 -2.59 -0.13
C ARG A 202 9.64 -1.39 0.05
N THR A 203 9.23 -1.14 1.28
CA THR A 203 8.42 0.03 1.63
C THR A 203 9.32 1.09 2.26
N SER A 204 8.90 2.35 2.22
CA SER A 204 9.65 3.41 2.89
C SER A 204 9.50 3.31 4.40
N GLY A 205 8.39 2.78 4.92
CA GLY A 205 8.09 2.77 6.36
C GLY A 205 7.22 3.95 6.79
N ASP A 206 6.51 4.58 5.84
CA ASP A 206 5.67 5.75 6.06
C ASP A 206 4.18 5.40 6.18
N GLY A 207 3.39 6.36 6.67
CA GLY A 207 1.94 6.23 6.73
C GLY A 207 1.49 5.02 7.56
N PRO A 208 0.76 4.05 6.99
CA PRO A 208 0.28 2.88 7.72
C PRO A 208 1.35 1.79 7.95
N ASP A 209 2.51 1.89 7.29
CA ASP A 209 3.54 0.84 7.32
C ASP A 209 3.99 0.44 8.73
N PRO A 210 4.25 1.35 9.69
CA PRO A 210 4.65 0.94 11.03
C PRO A 210 3.59 0.14 11.79
N LEU A 211 2.30 0.35 11.48
CA LEU A 211 1.21 -0.41 12.08
C LEU A 211 1.06 -1.79 11.42
N LEU A 212 1.25 -1.85 10.10
CA LEU A 212 1.05 -3.05 9.30
C LEU A 212 2.27 -3.97 9.27
N LEU A 213 3.48 -3.43 9.28
CA LEU A 213 4.76 -4.13 9.13
C LEU A 213 5.61 -4.06 10.41
N ASN A 214 4.98 -4.23 11.58
CA ASN A 214 5.64 -4.19 12.88
C ASN A 214 6.47 -5.45 13.21
N ALA A 215 7.32 -5.37 14.23
CA ALA A 215 8.15 -6.48 14.71
C ALA A 215 7.36 -7.71 15.22
N GLY A 216 6.06 -7.58 15.47
CA GLY A 216 5.17 -8.68 15.83
C GLY A 216 4.67 -9.50 14.65
N GLN A 217 4.74 -8.98 13.42
CA GLN A 217 4.26 -9.67 12.21
C GLN A 217 4.95 -11.01 11.96
N PRO A 218 6.29 -11.14 12.08
CA PRO A 218 6.98 -12.44 11.92
C PRO A 218 6.51 -13.56 12.84
N GLY A 219 5.85 -13.23 13.96
CA GLY A 219 5.26 -14.22 14.87
C GLY A 219 3.85 -14.65 14.50
N ARG A 220 3.17 -13.93 13.60
CA ARG A 220 1.79 -14.22 13.20
C ARG A 220 1.77 -15.33 12.15
N ARG A 221 1.01 -16.39 12.40
CA ARG A 221 0.89 -17.55 11.49
C ARG A 221 -0.37 -17.52 10.62
N GLY A 222 -1.28 -16.57 10.88
CA GLY A 222 -2.59 -16.51 10.23
C GLY A 222 -2.50 -16.21 8.73
N ARG A 223 -2.84 -17.19 7.89
CA ARG A 223 -2.77 -17.06 6.43
C ARG A 223 -3.68 -15.99 5.85
N ASN A 224 -4.87 -15.81 6.40
CA ASN A 224 -5.80 -14.77 5.94
C ASN A 224 -5.24 -13.37 6.16
N TRP A 225 -4.55 -13.14 7.28
CA TRP A 225 -3.89 -11.86 7.54
C TRP A 225 -2.73 -11.63 6.57
N TRP A 226 -1.87 -12.64 6.37
CA TRP A 226 -0.77 -12.55 5.42
C TRP A 226 -1.24 -12.30 3.99
N ARG A 227 -2.35 -12.92 3.57
CA ARG A 227 -2.91 -12.69 2.23
C ARG A 227 -3.35 -11.24 2.04
N LEU A 228 -4.11 -10.69 3.00
CA LEU A 228 -4.53 -9.27 2.95
C LEU A 228 -3.33 -8.32 2.96
N LEU A 229 -2.32 -8.63 3.75
CA LEU A 229 -1.10 -7.82 3.82
C LEU A 229 -0.32 -7.88 2.50
N LEU A 230 -0.11 -9.07 1.96
CA LEU A 230 0.65 -9.26 0.72
C LEU A 230 -0.07 -8.68 -0.50
N ASP A 231 -1.40 -8.78 -0.56
CA ASP A 231 -2.23 -8.15 -1.59
C ASP A 231 -2.10 -6.62 -1.55
N LEU A 232 -2.15 -6.02 -0.35
CA LEU A 232 -1.97 -4.58 -0.17
C LEU A 232 -0.63 -4.06 -0.70
N TYR A 233 0.44 -4.85 -0.57
CA TYR A 233 1.78 -4.48 -1.03
C TYR A 233 2.14 -5.06 -2.40
N GLY A 234 1.23 -5.79 -3.07
CA GLY A 234 1.48 -6.41 -4.38
C GLY A 234 2.60 -7.46 -4.36
N ALA A 235 2.79 -8.15 -3.25
CA ALA A 235 3.81 -9.17 -3.07
C ALA A 235 3.21 -10.58 -3.13
N ALA A 236 3.97 -11.55 -3.63
CA ALA A 236 3.56 -12.94 -3.68
C ALA A 236 3.87 -13.68 -2.36
N ASP A 237 4.92 -13.26 -1.64
CA ASP A 237 5.31 -13.83 -0.36
C ASP A 237 6.14 -12.81 0.45
N VAL A 238 6.58 -13.19 1.66
CA VAL A 238 7.31 -12.34 2.61
C VAL A 238 8.69 -12.90 2.94
N ILE A 239 9.65 -12.02 3.12
CA ILE A 239 10.96 -12.31 3.72
C ILE A 239 11.22 -11.43 4.94
N MET A 240 11.85 -12.00 5.94
CA MET A 240 12.07 -11.37 7.25
C MET A 240 13.56 -11.45 7.59
N PRO A 241 14.39 -10.56 7.00
CA PRO A 241 15.79 -10.49 7.35
C PRO A 241 15.95 -9.89 8.75
N ILE A 242 16.51 -10.67 9.67
CA ILE A 242 16.71 -10.30 11.09
C ILE A 242 18.17 -9.93 11.32
N ALA A 243 18.41 -8.78 11.96
CA ALA A 243 19.71 -8.38 12.51
C ALA A 243 19.59 -8.20 14.03
N ARG A 244 20.45 -8.86 14.81
CA ARG A 244 20.52 -8.68 16.27
C ARG A 244 21.87 -8.16 16.66
N LEU A 245 21.90 -7.00 17.31
CA LEU A 245 23.12 -6.39 17.82
C LEU A 245 23.35 -6.79 19.27
N GLU A 246 24.56 -7.29 19.53
CA GLU A 246 25.07 -7.54 20.86
C GLU A 246 26.26 -6.63 21.11
N HIS A 247 26.05 -5.68 22.02
CA HIS A 247 27.07 -4.72 22.43
C HIS A 247 27.86 -5.30 23.60
N SER A 248 29.17 -5.49 23.41
CA SER A 248 30.03 -6.03 24.48
C SER A 248 30.15 -5.03 25.65
N TRP A 249 30.24 -3.74 25.33
CA TRP A 249 30.20 -2.59 26.25
C TRP A 249 29.93 -1.31 25.43
N PRO A 250 29.53 -0.18 26.06
CA PRO A 250 29.34 1.09 25.35
C PRO A 250 30.58 1.51 24.57
N GLY A 251 30.43 1.74 23.26
CA GLY A 251 31.54 2.11 22.36
C GLY A 251 32.48 0.95 21.96
N GLY A 252 32.30 -0.24 22.53
CA GLY A 252 33.11 -1.42 22.28
C GLY A 252 32.70 -2.25 21.06
N PRO A 253 33.34 -3.40 20.84
CA PRO A 253 33.02 -4.30 19.74
C PRO A 253 31.55 -4.72 19.76
N VAL A 254 30.95 -4.64 18.59
CA VAL A 254 29.55 -5.02 18.37
C VAL A 254 29.54 -6.29 17.54
N THR A 255 28.78 -7.28 17.99
CA THR A 255 28.54 -8.52 17.24
C THR A 255 27.13 -8.49 16.70
N GLY A 256 27.00 -8.54 15.37
CA GLY A 256 25.73 -8.66 14.68
C GLY A 256 25.43 -10.12 14.34
N HIS A 257 24.32 -10.64 14.85
CA HIS A 257 23.78 -11.94 14.47
C HIS A 257 22.70 -11.73 13.42
N PHE A 258 22.90 -12.27 12.23
CA PHE A 258 22.01 -12.10 11.09
C PHE A 258 21.31 -13.41 10.77
N ALA A 259 20.02 -13.36 10.46
CA ALA A 259 19.26 -14.50 10.00
C ALA A 259 18.36 -14.11 8.82
N ALA A 260 18.40 -14.92 7.77
CA ALA A 260 17.48 -14.83 6.64
C ALA A 260 16.28 -15.74 6.91
N ARG A 261 15.07 -15.21 6.88
CA ARG A 261 13.83 -15.96 7.13
C ARG A 261 12.80 -15.72 6.05
N TYR A 262 11.94 -16.70 5.83
CA TYR A 262 11.05 -16.74 4.68
C TYR A 262 9.64 -17.24 5.05
N GLY A 263 8.65 -16.64 4.38
CA GLY A 263 7.26 -17.09 4.37
C GLY A 263 6.47 -16.78 5.64
N PRO A 264 5.13 -16.94 5.60
CA PRO A 264 4.23 -16.71 6.73
C PRO A 264 4.54 -17.55 7.98
N ASP A 265 5.19 -18.71 7.80
CA ASP A 265 5.59 -19.60 8.89
C ASP A 265 6.95 -19.26 9.49
N ASN A 266 7.59 -18.20 8.99
CA ASN A 266 8.86 -17.72 9.49
C ASN A 266 9.95 -18.81 9.44
N GLN A 267 10.14 -19.44 8.30
CA GLN A 267 11.13 -20.52 8.12
C GLN A 267 12.55 -19.95 8.06
N LEU A 268 13.51 -20.63 8.69
CA LEU A 268 14.92 -20.21 8.66
C LEU A 268 15.58 -20.66 7.35
N VAL A 269 16.11 -19.70 6.58
CA VAL A 269 16.89 -19.97 5.37
C VAL A 269 18.37 -20.15 5.71
N GLY A 270 18.89 -19.30 6.59
CA GLY A 270 20.29 -19.35 7.01
C GLY A 270 20.62 -18.24 8.00
N SER A 271 21.81 -18.31 8.60
CA SER A 271 22.27 -17.33 9.58
C SER A 271 23.78 -17.20 9.56
N PHE A 272 24.30 -16.04 9.95
CA PHE A 272 25.72 -15.77 10.07
C PHE A 272 25.98 -14.66 11.09
N THR A 273 27.24 -14.49 11.48
CA THR A 273 27.66 -13.46 12.42
C THR A 273 28.70 -12.55 11.80
N LEU A 274 28.61 -11.25 12.08
CA LEU A 274 29.64 -10.27 11.78
C LEU A 274 30.08 -9.59 13.08
N ARG A 275 31.34 -9.18 13.16
CA ARG A 275 31.87 -8.44 14.30
C ARG A 275 32.62 -7.22 13.81
N VAL A 276 32.39 -6.10 14.45
CA VAL A 276 33.17 -4.86 14.27
C VAL A 276 33.82 -4.45 15.58
N ASN A 277 34.88 -3.65 15.49
CA ASN A 277 35.64 -3.24 16.67
C ASN A 277 35.03 -2.05 17.40
N SER A 278 34.19 -1.27 16.71
CA SER A 278 33.55 -0.06 17.24
C SER A 278 32.11 0.09 16.76
N ALA A 279 31.26 0.71 17.58
CA ALA A 279 29.90 1.07 17.21
C ALA A 279 29.82 1.99 15.97
N ALA A 280 30.86 2.77 15.69
CA ALA A 280 30.92 3.61 14.48
C ALA A 280 30.94 2.79 13.18
N GLU A 281 31.30 1.51 13.23
CA GLU A 281 31.35 0.61 12.08
C GLU A 281 30.04 -0.17 11.86
N ILE A 282 29.01 0.03 12.71
CA ILE A 282 27.70 -0.61 12.56
C ILE A 282 27.09 -0.37 11.16
N PRO A 283 27.09 0.85 10.60
CA PRO A 283 26.50 1.07 9.27
C PRO A 283 27.18 0.22 8.17
N LYS A 284 28.50 0.06 8.25
CA LYS A 284 29.26 -0.81 7.35
C LYS A 284 28.89 -2.29 7.56
N MET A 285 28.80 -2.73 8.81
CA MET A 285 28.36 -4.10 9.14
C MET A 285 26.96 -4.39 8.58
N MET A 286 26.04 -3.43 8.65
CA MET A 286 24.69 -3.59 8.11
C MET A 286 24.71 -3.73 6.60
N ALA A 287 25.48 -2.91 5.88
CA ALA A 287 25.64 -3.05 4.43
C ALA A 287 26.23 -4.42 4.04
N ASP A 288 27.28 -4.87 4.73
CA ASP A 288 27.88 -6.20 4.52
C ASP A 288 26.90 -7.33 4.87
N GLY A 289 26.07 -7.10 5.89
CA GLY A 289 25.00 -8.00 6.32
C GLY A 289 23.92 -8.17 5.25
N VAL A 290 23.43 -7.08 4.65
CA VAL A 290 22.44 -7.17 3.56
C VAL A 290 22.99 -7.96 2.37
N ALA A 291 24.24 -7.70 1.96
CA ALA A 291 24.87 -8.43 0.87
C ALA A 291 24.97 -9.94 1.14
N LYS A 292 25.30 -10.35 2.37
CA LYS A 292 25.34 -11.78 2.75
C LYS A 292 23.94 -12.40 2.86
N VAL A 293 22.96 -11.65 3.36
CA VAL A 293 21.56 -12.12 3.39
C VAL A 293 21.01 -12.33 1.99
N ASP A 294 21.29 -11.42 1.05
CA ASP A 294 20.93 -11.57 -0.36
C ASP A 294 21.53 -12.84 -0.98
N GLN A 295 22.80 -13.14 -0.65
CA GLN A 295 23.44 -14.39 -1.08
C GLN A 295 22.71 -15.63 -0.53
N LEU A 296 22.23 -15.60 0.73
CA LEU A 296 21.45 -16.70 1.31
C LEU A 296 20.12 -16.88 0.58
N TYR A 297 19.37 -15.81 0.33
CA TYR A 297 18.11 -15.91 -0.42
C TYR A 297 18.35 -16.37 -1.86
N SER A 298 19.35 -15.82 -2.55
CA SER A 298 19.70 -16.23 -3.92
C SER A 298 20.16 -17.69 -4.01
N GLN A 299 20.81 -18.22 -2.97
CA GLN A 299 21.11 -19.65 -2.87
C GLN A 299 19.84 -20.48 -2.63
N ALA A 300 18.96 -20.03 -1.74
CA ALA A 300 17.70 -20.71 -1.43
C ALA A 300 16.74 -20.74 -2.63
N LEU A 301 16.70 -19.70 -3.46
CA LEU A 301 15.96 -19.69 -4.72
C LEU A 301 16.50 -20.75 -5.68
N ARG A 302 17.82 -20.81 -5.86
CA ARG A 302 18.48 -21.82 -6.72
C ARG A 302 18.27 -23.25 -6.20
N ALA A 303 18.19 -23.43 -4.90
CA ALA A 303 17.87 -24.71 -4.26
C ALA A 303 16.37 -25.05 -4.34
N GLY A 304 15.52 -24.13 -4.82
CA GLY A 304 14.07 -24.32 -4.92
C GLY A 304 13.34 -24.25 -3.58
N VAL A 305 13.95 -23.67 -2.55
CA VAL A 305 13.36 -23.50 -1.20
C VAL A 305 12.45 -22.26 -1.14
N LEU A 306 12.83 -21.18 -1.82
CA LEU A 306 12.00 -19.97 -1.95
C LEU A 306 10.92 -20.21 -3.02
N ARG A 307 9.76 -20.71 -2.60
CA ARG A 307 8.58 -20.91 -3.44
C ARG A 307 7.38 -20.27 -2.78
N PRO A 308 6.63 -19.41 -3.50
CA PRO A 308 5.48 -18.74 -2.93
C PRO A 308 4.55 -19.77 -2.30
N ASP A 309 4.14 -19.53 -1.06
CA ASP A 309 3.29 -20.45 -0.31
C ASP A 309 1.98 -20.70 -1.09
N PRO A 310 1.67 -21.95 -1.48
CA PRO A 310 0.47 -22.26 -2.24
C PRO A 310 -0.84 -21.81 -1.57
N SER A 311 -0.85 -21.71 -0.23
CA SER A 311 -2.01 -21.25 0.55
C SER A 311 -2.30 -19.74 0.43
N LEU A 312 -1.36 -18.99 -0.17
CA LEU A 312 -1.51 -17.57 -0.47
C LEU A 312 -2.13 -17.34 -1.86
N VAL A 313 -2.03 -18.31 -2.77
CA VAL A 313 -2.60 -18.25 -4.12
C VAL A 313 -4.00 -18.87 -4.11
N ILE A 314 -5.01 -18.09 -4.46
CA ILE A 314 -6.34 -18.64 -4.78
C ILE A 314 -6.26 -19.05 -6.25
N GLU A 315 -6.03 -20.33 -6.53
CA GLU A 315 -6.50 -20.87 -7.80
C GLU A 315 -8.03 -20.81 -7.74
N GLU A 316 -8.65 -19.84 -8.40
CA GLU A 316 -10.04 -20.03 -8.81
C GLU A 316 -10.06 -21.33 -9.63
N PRO A 317 -10.76 -22.39 -9.20
CA PRO A 317 -10.94 -23.53 -10.08
C PRO A 317 -11.71 -23.00 -11.29
N LEU A 318 -11.01 -22.88 -12.42
CA LEU A 318 -11.65 -22.73 -13.71
C LEU A 318 -12.49 -23.99 -13.92
N ASN A 319 -13.75 -23.96 -13.51
CA ASN A 319 -14.76 -24.85 -14.05
C ASN A 319 -15.03 -24.42 -15.49
N ALA A 320 -14.04 -24.66 -16.35
CA ALA A 320 -14.21 -24.68 -17.79
C ALA A 320 -14.87 -26.00 -18.17
N VAL A 321 -16.12 -26.20 -17.75
CA VAL A 321 -17.04 -27.12 -18.41
C VAL A 321 -18.28 -26.32 -18.74
N ALA A 322 -18.40 -26.08 -20.04
CA ALA A 322 -19.54 -25.60 -20.79
C ALA A 322 -20.84 -25.44 -19.98
N ILE A 323 -21.26 -24.17 -19.85
CA ILE A 323 -22.67 -23.84 -19.82
C ILE A 323 -23.24 -24.31 -21.16
N ASP A 324 -24.01 -25.39 -21.13
CA ASP A 324 -25.15 -25.62 -22.01
C ASP A 324 -26.00 -26.73 -21.41
N ASN A 325 -27.07 -26.32 -20.71
CA ASN A 325 -28.40 -26.93 -20.61
C ASN A 325 -29.06 -26.53 -19.28
N ALA A 326 -30.18 -25.81 -19.38
CA ALA A 326 -30.95 -25.25 -18.26
C ALA A 326 -31.72 -26.29 -17.41
N GLY A 327 -31.27 -27.54 -17.37
CA GLY A 327 -31.94 -28.66 -16.71
C GLY A 327 -31.40 -29.04 -15.33
N ASP A 328 -30.11 -28.79 -15.06
CA ASP A 328 -29.44 -29.35 -13.86
C ASP A 328 -29.36 -28.40 -12.64
N LEU A 329 -29.99 -27.22 -12.74
CA LEU A 329 -30.00 -26.23 -11.64
C LEU A 329 -30.80 -26.72 -10.41
N ASP A 330 -31.85 -27.53 -10.62
CA ASP A 330 -32.67 -28.11 -9.55
C ASP A 330 -31.98 -29.28 -8.83
N SER A 331 -31.14 -30.03 -9.55
CA SER A 331 -30.36 -31.16 -9.02
C SER A 331 -29.18 -30.68 -8.15
N ILE A 332 -28.57 -29.55 -8.52
CA ILE A 332 -27.47 -28.91 -7.77
C ILE A 332 -28.00 -28.22 -6.50
N LEU A 333 -29.19 -27.62 -6.55
CA LEU A 333 -29.82 -26.98 -5.38
C LEU A 333 -30.27 -27.99 -4.33
N SER A 334 -30.63 -29.21 -4.77
CA SER A 334 -31.08 -30.32 -3.90
C SER A 334 -29.92 -31.10 -3.25
N ALA A 335 -28.67 -30.88 -3.67
CA ALA A 335 -27.48 -31.59 -3.19
C ALA A 335 -26.61 -30.75 -2.23
N LEU A 336 -27.02 -29.51 -1.91
CA LEU A 336 -26.35 -28.70 -0.89
C LEU A 336 -26.69 -29.26 0.51
N PRO A 337 -25.70 -29.49 1.40
CA PRO A 337 -25.98 -29.90 2.76
C PRO A 337 -26.81 -28.80 3.46
N SER A 338 -27.97 -29.18 4.00
CA SER A 338 -28.66 -28.33 4.97
C SER A 338 -27.85 -28.34 6.26
N GLU A 339 -27.02 -27.32 6.45
CA GLU A 339 -26.34 -27.08 7.73
C GLU A 339 -27.36 -26.49 8.73
N ASP A 340 -28.18 -27.38 9.27
CA ASP A 340 -28.82 -27.20 10.57
C ASP A 340 -27.76 -27.55 11.63
N GLY A 341 -27.11 -26.55 12.21
CA GLY A 341 -26.01 -26.76 13.14
C GLY A 341 -25.39 -25.47 13.66
N GLY A 342 -25.98 -24.94 14.74
CA GLY A 342 -25.65 -23.63 15.29
C GLY A 342 -24.19 -23.43 15.72
N MET A 343 -23.69 -22.23 15.43
CA MET A 343 -22.72 -21.52 16.26
C MET A 343 -23.21 -20.11 16.50
N ALA A 344 -23.47 -19.80 17.77
CA ALA A 344 -23.77 -18.46 18.23
C ALA A 344 -22.53 -17.56 18.03
N ALA A 345 -22.58 -16.68 17.04
CA ALA A 345 -21.66 -15.56 16.92
C ALA A 345 -22.27 -14.34 17.65
N SER A 346 -21.80 -14.09 18.86
CA SER A 346 -21.93 -12.79 19.52
C SER A 346 -20.95 -11.80 18.89
N GLY A 347 -21.45 -10.68 18.35
CA GLY A 347 -20.63 -9.50 18.05
C GLY A 347 -21.04 -8.80 16.77
N GLY A 348 -21.65 -7.62 16.89
CA GLY A 348 -22.16 -6.83 15.79
C GLY A 348 -21.23 -6.62 14.58
N GLY A 349 -21.84 -6.53 13.41
CA GLY A 349 -21.19 -6.33 12.11
C GLY A 349 -21.55 -4.98 11.47
N SER A 350 -20.74 -4.55 10.50
CA SER A 350 -21.05 -3.40 9.63
C SER A 350 -21.67 -3.91 8.33
N TYR A 351 -22.82 -3.37 7.98
CA TYR A 351 -23.60 -3.78 6.81
C TYR A 351 -23.77 -2.61 5.84
N ALA A 352 -23.53 -2.86 4.55
CA ALA A 352 -23.72 -1.88 3.50
C ALA A 352 -25.15 -1.94 2.96
N ILE A 353 -25.92 -0.88 3.12
CA ILE A 353 -27.31 -0.77 2.70
C ILE A 353 -27.40 0.11 1.45
N GLN A 354 -27.80 -0.46 0.33
CA GLN A 354 -28.11 0.25 -0.90
C GLN A 354 -29.59 0.66 -0.88
N VAL A 355 -29.87 1.96 -0.98
CA VAL A 355 -31.23 2.49 -0.99
C VAL A 355 -31.45 3.41 -2.17
N ASP A 356 -32.60 3.30 -2.82
CA ASP A 356 -33.01 4.23 -3.88
C ASP A 356 -33.37 5.59 -3.25
N THR A 357 -32.61 6.64 -3.60
CA THR A 357 -32.77 8.00 -3.07
C THR A 357 -33.15 8.98 -4.19
N PRO A 358 -34.45 9.10 -4.51
CA PRO A 358 -34.91 9.99 -5.58
C PRO A 358 -34.77 11.48 -5.23
N THR A 359 -34.73 11.84 -3.93
CA THR A 359 -34.59 13.22 -3.45
C THR A 359 -33.67 13.30 -2.23
N ALA A 360 -33.11 14.49 -1.95
CA ALA A 360 -32.26 14.71 -0.78
C ALA A 360 -32.99 14.48 0.55
N THR A 361 -34.30 14.76 0.60
CA THR A 361 -35.17 14.46 1.76
C THR A 361 -35.28 12.95 2.02
N SER A 362 -35.28 12.14 0.96
CA SER A 362 -35.37 10.67 1.06
C SER A 362 -34.17 10.06 1.81
N VAL A 363 -33.00 10.69 1.72
CA VAL A 363 -31.76 10.26 2.41
C VAL A 363 -31.93 10.45 3.92
N GLY A 364 -32.39 11.63 4.35
CA GLY A 364 -32.61 11.96 5.76
C GLY A 364 -33.66 11.08 6.41
N ASP A 365 -34.76 10.82 5.69
CA ASP A 365 -35.85 9.95 6.16
C ASP A 365 -35.38 8.50 6.35
N VAL A 366 -34.65 7.94 5.37
CA VAL A 366 -34.13 6.58 5.47
C VAL A 366 -33.08 6.47 6.58
N GLN A 367 -32.18 7.46 6.69
CA GLN A 367 -31.18 7.47 7.76
C GLN A 367 -31.80 7.57 9.15
N ALA A 368 -32.92 8.29 9.30
CA ALA A 368 -33.66 8.37 10.56
C ALA A 368 -34.33 7.03 10.90
N VAL A 369 -34.91 6.34 9.91
CA VAL A 369 -35.52 5.03 10.10
C VAL A 369 -34.47 3.96 10.46
N LEU A 370 -33.32 3.95 9.79
CA LEU A 370 -32.21 3.02 10.09
C LEU A 370 -31.67 3.21 11.51
N ARG A 371 -31.50 4.46 11.97
CA ARG A 371 -31.09 4.74 13.36
C ARG A 371 -32.14 4.34 14.40
N GLY A 372 -33.41 4.29 14.01
CA GLY A 372 -34.52 3.91 14.88
C GLY A 372 -34.75 2.40 14.98
N LEU A 373 -33.94 1.57 14.33
CA LEU A 373 -34.03 0.11 14.43
C LEU A 373 -33.36 -0.39 15.72
N PRO A 374 -34.01 -1.30 16.47
CA PRO A 374 -33.41 -1.88 17.67
C PRO A 374 -32.16 -2.68 17.28
N GLY A 375 -31.03 -2.42 17.96
CA GLY A 375 -29.73 -3.06 17.67
C GLY A 375 -28.82 -2.29 16.71
N VAL A 376 -29.27 -1.20 16.09
CA VAL A 376 -28.40 -0.32 15.27
C VAL A 376 -27.58 0.62 16.17
N ARG A 377 -26.25 0.56 16.05
CA ARG A 377 -25.30 1.42 16.77
C ARG A 377 -24.93 2.67 15.98
N SER A 378 -24.90 2.58 14.65
CA SER A 378 -24.58 3.70 13.77
C SER A 378 -25.25 3.52 12.41
N ALA A 379 -25.68 4.62 11.79
CA ALA A 379 -26.08 4.64 10.38
C ALA A 379 -25.60 5.93 9.73
N ALA A 380 -24.67 5.79 8.78
CA ALA A 380 -24.06 6.91 8.07
C ALA A 380 -24.08 6.67 6.57
N THR A 381 -24.34 7.70 5.78
CA THR A 381 -24.27 7.63 4.33
C THR A 381 -22.80 7.59 3.90
N SER A 382 -22.35 6.48 3.33
CA SER A 382 -20.98 6.31 2.84
C SER A 382 -20.83 6.80 1.39
N SER A 383 -21.90 6.72 0.59
CA SER A 383 -21.95 7.26 -0.77
C SER A 383 -23.35 7.79 -1.07
N LEU A 384 -23.43 9.05 -1.52
CA LEU A 384 -24.68 9.73 -1.83
C LEU A 384 -24.85 9.88 -3.34
N ALA A 385 -25.91 9.27 -3.89
CA ALA A 385 -26.32 9.44 -5.28
C ALA A 385 -27.75 9.96 -5.34
N LEU A 386 -27.90 11.28 -5.49
CA LEU A 386 -29.20 11.93 -5.65
C LEU A 386 -29.81 11.56 -7.01
N GLY A 387 -30.98 10.96 -7.01
CA GLY A 387 -31.60 10.40 -8.23
C GLY A 387 -31.13 9.00 -8.59
N GLY A 388 -30.36 8.34 -7.71
CA GLY A 388 -29.87 6.96 -7.88
C GLY A 388 -29.83 6.18 -6.56
N THR A 389 -29.04 5.11 -6.52
CA THR A 389 -28.83 4.28 -5.32
C THR A 389 -27.75 4.87 -4.42
N SER A 390 -28.11 5.33 -3.23
CA SER A 390 -27.15 5.71 -2.19
C SER A 390 -26.74 4.49 -1.36
N VAL A 391 -25.50 4.49 -0.88
CA VAL A 391 -24.97 3.45 0.01
C VAL A 391 -24.85 4.02 1.42
N MET A 392 -25.43 3.32 2.39
CA MET A 392 -25.39 3.65 3.81
C MET A 392 -24.71 2.53 4.58
N GLN A 393 -23.73 2.87 5.42
CA GLN A 393 -23.10 1.92 6.32
C GLN A 393 -23.85 1.90 7.66
N VAL A 394 -24.22 0.70 8.09
CA VAL A 394 -24.96 0.48 9.34
C VAL A 394 -24.19 -0.48 10.24
N GLY A 395 -23.78 -0.01 11.42
CA GLY A 395 -23.26 -0.88 12.47
C GLY A 395 -24.43 -1.48 13.25
N PHE A 396 -24.58 -2.80 13.23
CA PHE A 396 -25.70 -3.51 13.86
C PHE A 396 -25.22 -4.64 14.76
N ASP A 397 -25.80 -4.75 15.96
CA ASP A 397 -25.45 -5.72 16.98
C ASP A 397 -26.23 -7.02 16.81
N GLY A 398 -25.88 -7.78 15.76
CA GLY A 398 -26.50 -9.07 15.47
C GLY A 398 -26.22 -9.56 14.05
N PRO A 399 -26.69 -10.77 13.71
CA PRO A 399 -26.58 -11.35 12.37
C PRO A 399 -27.49 -10.61 11.37
N VAL A 400 -27.15 -10.69 10.07
CA VAL A 400 -27.80 -9.94 8.99
C VAL A 400 -29.28 -10.29 8.84
N GLU A 401 -29.69 -11.49 9.22
CA GLU A 401 -31.06 -11.99 9.19
C GLU A 401 -31.97 -11.22 10.14
N GLN A 402 -31.44 -10.83 11.31
CA GLN A 402 -32.18 -10.00 12.27
C GLN A 402 -32.34 -8.56 11.75
N LEU A 403 -31.31 -8.02 11.11
CA LEU A 403 -31.38 -6.71 10.46
C LEU A 403 -32.39 -6.71 9.31
N ARG A 404 -32.42 -7.77 8.49
CA ARG A 404 -33.41 -7.99 7.43
C ARG A 404 -34.83 -8.00 7.99
N ALA A 405 -35.10 -8.80 9.02
CA ALA A 405 -36.42 -8.87 9.65
C ALA A 405 -36.87 -7.53 10.24
N ALA A 406 -35.94 -6.77 10.84
CA ALA A 406 -36.21 -5.45 11.39
C ALA A 406 -36.54 -4.41 10.29
N LEU A 407 -35.90 -4.49 9.13
CA LEU A 407 -36.16 -3.65 7.96
C LEU A 407 -37.50 -4.00 7.28
N GLU A 408 -37.80 -5.29 7.14
CA GLU A 408 -39.08 -5.77 6.61
C GLU A 408 -40.26 -5.35 7.50
N ALA A 409 -40.10 -5.41 8.82
CA ALA A 409 -41.08 -4.91 9.78
C ALA A 409 -41.34 -3.38 9.66
N ARG A 410 -40.40 -2.62 9.08
CA ARG A 410 -40.55 -1.19 8.76
C ARG A 410 -41.07 -0.93 7.35
N GLY A 411 -41.50 -1.97 6.63
CA GLY A 411 -42.14 -1.85 5.31
C GLY A 411 -41.18 -1.74 4.13
N PHE A 412 -39.91 -2.11 4.31
CA PHE A 412 -38.95 -2.25 3.21
C PHE A 412 -39.00 -3.65 2.62
N SER A 413 -38.86 -3.73 1.29
CA SER A 413 -38.45 -4.95 0.62
C SER A 413 -36.93 -5.02 0.67
N VAL A 414 -36.37 -6.14 1.13
CA VAL A 414 -34.94 -6.29 1.39
C VAL A 414 -34.40 -7.47 0.58
N ALA A 415 -33.41 -7.21 -0.27
CA ALA A 415 -32.62 -8.25 -0.93
C ALA A 415 -31.24 -8.32 -0.28
N VAL A 416 -30.85 -9.49 0.21
CA VAL A 416 -29.56 -9.69 0.90
C VAL A 416 -28.59 -10.40 -0.02
N SER A 417 -27.36 -9.90 -0.07
CA SER A 417 -26.22 -10.52 -0.77
C SER A 417 -24.99 -10.41 0.13
N GLY A 418 -24.75 -11.44 0.96
CA GLY A 418 -23.69 -11.43 1.96
C GLY A 418 -23.86 -10.30 2.98
N SER A 419 -22.90 -9.39 3.05
CA SER A 419 -22.92 -8.21 3.95
C SER A 419 -23.57 -6.96 3.35
N THR A 420 -24.13 -7.07 2.13
CA THR A 420 -24.81 -5.96 1.44
C THR A 420 -26.31 -6.21 1.37
N LEU A 421 -27.11 -5.21 1.72
CA LEU A 421 -28.57 -5.26 1.67
C LEU A 421 -29.06 -4.18 0.70
N ARG A 422 -29.87 -4.56 -0.28
CA ARG A 422 -30.60 -3.59 -1.10
C ARG A 422 -32.00 -3.45 -0.54
N ILE A 423 -32.38 -2.22 -0.18
CA ILE A 423 -33.71 -1.92 0.35
C ILE A 423 -34.48 -1.04 -0.62
N THR A 424 -35.74 -1.39 -0.84
CA THR A 424 -36.71 -0.58 -1.59
C THR A 424 -37.97 -0.40 -0.75
N ARG A 425 -38.61 0.76 -0.77
CA ARG A 425 -39.89 0.93 -0.08
C ARG A 425 -40.95 0.11 -0.79
N ARG A 426 -41.69 -0.74 -0.07
CA ARG A 426 -42.85 -1.42 -0.64
C ARG A 426 -43.90 -0.35 -0.98
N ALA A 427 -44.24 -0.22 -2.26
CA ALA A 427 -45.36 0.61 -2.68
C ALA A 427 -46.67 0.02 -2.11
N ALA A 428 -47.52 0.86 -1.53
CA ALA A 428 -48.87 0.44 -1.14
C ALA A 428 -49.63 0.01 -2.39
N ALA A 429 -50.25 -1.18 -2.35
CA ALA A 429 -51.12 -1.65 -3.43
C ALA A 429 -52.24 -0.64 -3.67
N ALA A 430 -52.38 -0.17 -4.92
CA ALA A 430 -53.50 0.67 -5.33
C ALA A 430 -54.82 -0.11 -5.16
N PRO A 431 -55.93 0.55 -4.75
CA PRO A 431 -57.21 -0.12 -4.61
C PRO A 431 -57.69 -0.63 -5.96
N ALA A 432 -58.17 -1.87 -5.98
CA ALA A 432 -58.66 -2.56 -7.16
C ALA A 432 -59.78 -1.76 -7.84
N SER A 433 -59.56 -1.36 -9.09
CA SER A 433 -60.62 -0.86 -9.97
C SER A 433 -61.58 -2.00 -10.29
N GLN A 434 -62.84 -1.85 -9.86
CA GLN A 434 -63.93 -2.74 -10.20
C GLN A 434 -64.14 -2.72 -11.72
N SER A 435 -64.11 -3.90 -12.37
CA SER A 435 -64.52 -4.07 -13.76
C SER A 435 -66.03 -3.86 -13.90
N PRO A 436 -66.54 -3.23 -14.98
CA PRO A 436 -67.97 -3.10 -15.20
C PRO A 436 -68.55 -4.48 -15.56
N GLY A 437 -69.51 -4.93 -14.76
CA GLY A 437 -70.24 -6.17 -15.00
C GLY A 437 -71.01 -6.11 -16.32
N GLY A 438 -70.70 -7.05 -17.22
CA GLY A 438 -71.56 -7.35 -18.36
C GLY A 438 -72.86 -7.98 -17.86
N GLY A 439 -73.97 -7.25 -18.00
CA GLY A 439 -75.30 -7.80 -17.88
C GLY A 439 -75.63 -8.63 -19.12
N GLY A 440 -75.76 -9.94 -18.95
CA GLY A 440 -76.33 -10.84 -19.95
C GLY A 440 -77.84 -10.66 -20.05
N GLY A 441 -78.36 -10.72 -21.29
CA GLY A 441 -79.78 -10.85 -21.56
C GLY A 441 -80.30 -12.24 -21.18
N GLN A 442 -81.53 -12.24 -20.66
CA GLN A 442 -82.60 -13.08 -21.21
C GLN A 442 -83.54 -12.17 -21.99
#